data_AF-A0A0F4IAE4-F1
#
_entry.id   AF-A0A0F4IAE4-F1
#
_cell.length_a   1.000
_cell.length_b   1.000
_cell.length_c   1.000
_cell.angle_alpha   90.00
_cell.angle_beta   90.00
_cell.angle_gamma   90.00
#
_symmetry.space_group_name_H-M   'P 1'
#
loop_
_entity.id
_entity.type
_entity.pdbx_description
1 polymer ?
#
loop_
_entity_poly.entity_id
_entity_poly.type
_entity_poly.pdbx_seq_one_letter_code
_entity_poly.pdbx_strand_id
1 'polypeptide(L)'
;MGSSRRILGAFGLLSCLVLSAHAPSAGAAVPAAAREMPRIPFTQRYQSVQHGGLVRASNSAISCRREESPQAEPCAEVKKGAAGTNGDFEMFYDEVDKDPDTYNSTRAELKVPQGAKVSYARLYWGGNLRVGEQKPPEDNGRVLVAEPGGAYKPVLADTVIGHRTDAGSDAYQASADVTPLVRKGGAGMWTVAQLNVAMGHSDVGAWGGWTLVVAYEHQQEPLRRISLWDGFEPLAAGAGEAAAEAVEVAGLDAPPGAAGKAGVVAYDGDRGALGDSLTVTADSGRRINVSDAENPFNDVMNSTITDFGRPGSVRQPENINNLGYDADVFDLSPALSGGARTLNFRFTGESQGQFLGVLFVQTDARR
;
A
#
# COMPACT_ATOMS: atom_id res chain seq x y z
N MET A 1 -48.88 89.23 11.18
CA MET A 1 -49.22 88.95 12.60
C MET A 1 -50.02 87.67 12.66
N GLY A 2 -49.55 86.70 13.45
CA GLY A 2 -50.35 85.62 14.06
C GLY A 2 -51.02 84.58 13.15
N SER A 3 -50.54 83.33 13.21
CA SER A 3 -51.21 82.30 14.03
C SER A 3 -50.63 80.92 13.73
N SER A 4 -50.29 80.22 14.81
CA SER A 4 -49.94 78.80 14.86
C SER A 4 -51.08 77.91 14.38
N ARG A 5 -50.75 76.78 13.74
CA ARG A 5 -51.35 75.47 14.03
C ARG A 5 -50.53 74.33 13.40
N ARG A 6 -50.08 73.41 14.27
CA ARG A 6 -49.46 72.12 13.93
C ARG A 6 -50.53 71.13 13.45
N ILE A 7 -50.26 70.37 12.40
CA ILE A 7 -50.95 69.10 12.08
C ILE A 7 -49.91 68.07 11.63
N LEU A 8 -50.09 66.86 12.14
CA LEU A 8 -49.25 65.67 12.07
C LEU A 8 -48.87 65.25 10.65
N GLY A 9 -47.60 64.91 10.44
CA GLY A 9 -47.11 64.23 9.24
C GLY A 9 -47.16 62.71 9.43
N ALA A 10 -47.90 62.01 8.57
CA ALA A 10 -47.83 60.57 8.39
C ALA A 10 -46.79 60.26 7.29
N PHE A 11 -45.63 59.72 7.67
CA PHE A 11 -44.67 59.17 6.72
C PHE A 11 -44.94 57.67 6.55
N GLY A 12 -45.49 57.29 5.39
CA GLY A 12 -45.60 55.90 4.96
C GLY A 12 -44.22 55.37 4.56
N LEU A 13 -43.75 54.33 5.23
CA LEU A 13 -42.57 53.57 4.82
C LEU A 13 -42.93 52.69 3.62
N LEU A 14 -42.33 52.99 2.45
CA LEU A 14 -42.22 52.04 1.34
C LEU A 14 -41.17 51.00 1.71
N SER A 15 -41.60 49.77 2.01
CA SER A 15 -40.72 48.64 2.27
C SER A 15 -40.42 47.92 0.96
N CYS A 16 -39.21 48.10 0.41
CA CYS A 16 -38.70 47.32 -0.71
C CYS A 16 -38.32 45.91 -0.24
N LEU A 17 -39.18 44.92 -0.49
CA LEU A 17 -38.87 43.50 -0.33
C LEU A 17 -37.93 43.06 -1.47
N VAL A 18 -36.66 42.86 -1.14
CA VAL A 18 -35.70 42.19 -2.02
C VAL A 18 -35.93 40.68 -1.86
N LEU A 19 -36.54 40.03 -2.85
CA LEU A 19 -36.60 38.56 -2.88
C LEU A 19 -35.20 38.03 -3.24
N SER A 20 -34.46 37.56 -2.24
CA SER A 20 -33.27 36.74 -2.45
C SER A 20 -33.69 35.33 -2.87
N ALA A 21 -33.58 35.05 -4.17
CA ALA A 21 -33.72 33.71 -4.72
C ALA A 21 -32.59 32.82 -4.18
N HIS A 22 -32.93 31.94 -3.23
CA HIS A 22 -32.03 30.89 -2.77
C HIS A 22 -32.03 29.77 -3.82
N ALA A 23 -31.02 29.77 -4.68
CA ALA A 23 -30.76 28.61 -5.52
C ALA A 23 -30.35 27.45 -4.61
N PRO A 24 -31.02 26.28 -4.67
CA PRO A 24 -30.58 25.12 -3.90
C PRO A 24 -29.20 24.71 -4.41
N SER A 25 -28.21 24.77 -3.52
CA SER A 25 -26.91 24.16 -3.73
C SER A 25 -27.12 22.68 -4.02
N ALA A 26 -26.76 22.23 -5.23
CA ALA A 26 -26.72 20.82 -5.55
C ALA A 26 -25.78 20.13 -4.54
N GLY A 27 -26.35 19.29 -3.66
CA GLY A 27 -25.56 18.49 -2.74
C GLY A 27 -24.59 17.62 -3.55
N ALA A 28 -23.30 17.68 -3.20
CA ALA A 28 -22.34 16.74 -3.74
C ALA A 28 -22.84 15.31 -3.46
N ALA A 29 -22.99 14.49 -4.51
CA ALA A 29 -23.33 13.10 -4.34
C ALA A 29 -22.29 12.45 -3.42
N VAL A 30 -22.74 11.82 -2.34
CA VAL A 30 -21.87 10.97 -1.52
C VAL A 30 -21.37 9.86 -2.44
N PRO A 31 -20.05 9.68 -2.63
CA PRO A 31 -19.56 8.57 -3.44
C PRO A 31 -20.12 7.27 -2.86
N ALA A 32 -20.69 6.42 -3.72
CA ALA A 32 -21.16 5.11 -3.31
C ALA A 32 -19.98 4.36 -2.67
N ALA A 33 -20.22 3.68 -1.55
CA ALA A 33 -19.21 2.85 -0.90
C ALA A 33 -18.59 1.90 -1.93
N ALA A 34 -17.26 1.77 -1.90
CA ALA A 34 -16.56 0.89 -2.82
C ALA A 34 -17.09 -0.54 -2.66
N ARG A 35 -17.35 -1.21 -3.78
CA ARG A 35 -17.80 -2.60 -3.78
C ARG A 35 -16.71 -3.50 -3.19
N GLU A 36 -17.10 -4.53 -2.45
CA GLU A 36 -16.18 -5.54 -1.91
C GLU A 36 -16.22 -6.86 -2.68
N MET A 37 -15.08 -7.57 -2.74
CA MET A 37 -14.97 -8.94 -3.24
C MET A 37 -14.01 -9.78 -2.37
N PRO A 38 -14.31 -11.05 -2.08
CA PRO A 38 -13.45 -11.91 -1.25
C PRO A 38 -12.11 -12.27 -1.88
N ARG A 39 -11.99 -12.10 -3.20
CA ARG A 39 -10.77 -12.26 -3.98
C ARG A 39 -10.82 -11.28 -5.14
N ILE A 40 -9.66 -10.74 -5.50
CA ILE A 40 -9.49 -9.93 -6.71
C ILE A 40 -8.34 -10.54 -7.51
N PRO A 41 -8.60 -11.16 -8.67
CA PRO A 41 -7.54 -11.65 -9.52
C PRO A 41 -6.56 -10.56 -9.90
N PHE A 42 -5.28 -10.92 -10.00
CA PHE A 42 -4.24 -9.98 -10.43
C PHE A 42 -4.53 -9.45 -11.82
N THR A 43 -4.62 -8.12 -11.94
CA THR A 43 -4.84 -7.44 -13.21
C THR A 43 -3.84 -6.31 -13.40
N GLN A 44 -3.43 -6.08 -14.65
CA GLN A 44 -2.52 -4.99 -14.96
C GLN A 44 -3.24 -3.65 -14.80
N ARG A 45 -2.69 -2.79 -13.94
CA ARG A 45 -3.19 -1.42 -13.71
C ARG A 45 -2.49 -0.38 -14.55
N TYR A 46 -1.18 -0.54 -14.71
CA TYR A 46 -0.37 0.43 -15.41
C TYR A 46 0.70 -0.30 -16.20
N GLN A 47 0.95 0.20 -17.41
CA GLN A 47 2.09 -0.20 -18.22
C GLN A 47 2.64 1.00 -18.98
N SER A 48 3.95 1.03 -19.17
CA SER A 48 4.60 2.05 -19.99
C SER A 48 5.95 1.59 -20.50
N VAL A 49 6.37 2.14 -21.63
CA VAL A 49 7.76 2.15 -22.08
C VAL A 49 8.26 3.57 -21.96
N GLN A 50 9.18 3.84 -21.03
CA GLN A 50 9.66 5.19 -20.76
C GLN A 50 11.11 5.20 -20.25
N HIS A 51 11.82 6.30 -20.49
CA HIS A 51 13.07 6.58 -19.78
C HIS A 51 12.72 6.91 -18.33
N GLY A 52 13.20 6.13 -17.37
CA GLY A 52 12.80 6.25 -15.95
C GLY A 52 12.42 4.91 -15.35
N GLY A 53 11.72 4.89 -14.21
CA GLY A 53 11.51 3.67 -13.45
C GLY A 53 10.39 3.74 -12.42
N LEU A 54 10.42 2.78 -11.50
CA LEU A 54 9.54 2.69 -10.34
C LEU A 54 10.30 2.96 -9.04
N VAL A 55 9.67 3.70 -8.13
CA VAL A 55 10.07 3.81 -6.72
C VAL A 55 8.85 3.56 -5.84
N ARG A 56 9.08 3.25 -4.57
CA ARG A 56 8.02 3.10 -3.58
C ARG A 56 8.36 3.79 -2.27
N ALA A 57 7.33 4.15 -1.52
CA ALA A 57 7.38 4.44 -0.10
C ALA A 57 6.39 3.49 0.59
N SER A 58 6.73 2.94 1.75
CA SER A 58 5.92 1.93 2.40
C SER A 58 6.19 1.88 3.90
N ASN A 59 5.18 1.60 4.71
CA ASN A 59 5.37 1.30 6.13
C ASN A 59 4.21 0.47 6.70
N SER A 60 4.45 -0.27 7.79
CA SER A 60 3.36 -0.86 8.58
C SER A 60 2.62 0.23 9.36
N ALA A 61 1.40 -0.08 9.80
CA ALA A 61 0.60 0.80 10.68
C ALA A 61 0.50 0.26 12.12
N ILE A 62 1.06 -0.92 12.37
CA ILE A 62 0.95 -1.66 13.61
C ILE A 62 2.25 -2.40 13.88
N SER A 63 2.56 -2.61 15.17
CA SER A 63 3.69 -3.41 15.62
C SER A 63 3.44 -3.99 17.02
N CYS A 64 4.34 -4.83 17.53
CA CYS A 64 4.22 -5.39 18.86
C CYS A 64 4.38 -4.33 19.95
N ARG A 65 3.66 -4.51 21.07
CA ARG A 65 3.82 -3.75 22.32
C ARG A 65 4.53 -4.56 23.39
N ARG A 66 4.16 -5.83 23.52
CA ARG A 66 4.73 -6.80 24.44
C ARG A 66 4.46 -8.22 23.95
N GLU A 67 5.19 -9.16 24.49
CA GLU A 67 5.05 -10.59 24.27
C GLU A 67 3.80 -11.10 25.00
N GLU A 68 3.02 -11.95 24.33
CA GLU A 68 1.92 -12.72 24.95
C GLU A 68 2.27 -14.22 24.99
N SER A 69 3.12 -14.67 24.05
CA SER A 69 3.69 -16.01 24.03
C SER A 69 5.02 -16.09 24.81
N PRO A 70 5.21 -17.08 25.70
CA PRO A 70 6.46 -17.24 26.45
C PRO A 70 7.62 -17.76 25.58
N GLN A 71 7.36 -18.18 24.34
CA GLN A 71 8.37 -18.58 23.37
C GLN A 71 8.76 -17.44 22.42
N ALA A 72 8.06 -16.30 22.47
CA ALA A 72 8.34 -15.17 21.62
C ALA A 72 9.72 -14.57 21.93
N GLU A 73 10.43 -14.17 20.88
CA GLU A 73 11.56 -13.25 21.04
C GLU A 73 11.06 -11.92 21.62
N PRO A 74 11.90 -11.18 22.38
CA PRO A 74 11.49 -9.90 22.91
C PRO A 74 11.05 -8.94 21.80
N CYS A 75 9.92 -8.27 21.96
CA CYS A 75 9.34 -7.36 20.97
C CYS A 75 10.34 -6.28 20.51
N ALA A 76 11.21 -5.82 21.41
CA ALA A 76 12.28 -4.87 21.08
C ALA A 76 13.34 -5.44 20.13
N GLU A 77 13.61 -6.74 20.18
CA GLU A 77 14.54 -7.43 19.28
C GLU A 77 13.85 -7.82 17.97
N VAL A 78 12.58 -8.20 18.02
CA VAL A 78 11.73 -8.39 16.82
C VAL A 78 11.72 -7.13 15.98
N LYS A 79 11.45 -5.96 16.57
CA LYS A 79 11.51 -4.66 15.86
C LYS A 79 12.88 -4.38 15.21
N LYS A 80 13.96 -5.00 15.69
CA LYS A 80 15.33 -4.92 15.12
C LYS A 80 15.66 -6.05 14.15
N GLY A 81 14.72 -6.94 13.85
CA GLY A 81 14.85 -7.97 12.83
C GLY A 81 14.93 -9.40 13.35
N ALA A 82 14.72 -9.64 14.65
CA ALA A 82 14.54 -11.01 15.14
C ALA A 82 13.29 -11.65 14.51
N ALA A 83 13.29 -12.97 14.43
CA ALA A 83 12.13 -13.76 14.01
C ALA A 83 10.97 -13.55 14.99
N GLY A 84 9.75 -13.64 14.50
CA GLY A 84 8.55 -13.46 15.31
C GLY A 84 7.30 -13.51 14.48
N THR A 85 6.26 -14.16 15.03
CA THR A 85 4.94 -14.26 14.42
C THR A 85 4.01 -13.23 15.06
N ASN A 86 3.19 -12.56 14.27
CA ASN A 86 2.38 -11.46 14.77
C ASN A 86 1.31 -11.88 15.82
N GLY A 87 0.92 -13.17 15.83
CA GLY A 87 0.05 -13.77 16.85
C GLY A 87 0.68 -13.97 18.23
N ASP A 88 2.02 -13.97 18.33
CA ASP A 88 2.74 -14.16 19.59
C ASP A 88 2.77 -12.91 20.50
N PHE A 89 2.25 -11.78 20.02
CA PHE A 89 2.36 -10.47 20.67
C PHE A 89 1.01 -9.83 20.92
N GLU A 90 1.00 -8.90 21.87
CA GLU A 90 -0.02 -7.86 21.92
C GLU A 90 0.36 -6.78 20.91
N MET A 91 -0.41 -6.67 19.83
CA MET A 91 -0.18 -5.74 18.74
C MET A 91 -0.83 -4.39 19.03
N PHE A 92 -0.16 -3.30 18.63
CA PHE A 92 -0.59 -1.94 18.92
C PHE A 92 -0.18 -0.96 17.82
N TYR A 93 -0.98 0.09 17.66
CA TYR A 93 -0.79 1.09 16.61
C TYR A 93 0.58 1.78 16.68
N ASP A 94 1.18 1.94 15.51
CA ASP A 94 2.29 2.87 15.33
C ASP A 94 1.74 4.27 15.01
N GLU A 95 2.22 5.27 15.75
CA GLU A 95 1.69 6.63 15.75
C GLU A 95 2.87 7.62 15.86
N VAL A 96 3.13 8.40 14.80
CA VAL A 96 4.33 9.23 14.66
C VAL A 96 4.08 10.74 14.70
N ASP A 97 2.82 11.18 14.75
CA ASP A 97 2.46 12.60 14.76
C ASP A 97 1.61 13.05 15.95
N LYS A 98 1.03 12.09 16.71
CA LYS A 98 0.24 12.33 17.93
C LYS A 98 -1.00 13.18 17.66
N ASP A 99 -1.53 13.16 16.45
CA ASP A 99 -2.81 13.78 16.13
C ASP A 99 -3.94 13.04 16.87
N PRO A 100 -4.72 13.72 17.74
CA PRO A 100 -5.81 13.06 18.48
C PRO A 100 -6.97 12.60 17.58
N ASP A 101 -7.02 13.07 16.32
CA ASP A 101 -8.04 12.69 15.35
C ASP A 101 -7.63 11.44 14.54
N THR A 102 -6.43 10.89 14.78
CA THR A 102 -5.94 9.64 14.18
C THR A 102 -5.56 8.60 15.23
N TYR A 103 -5.86 7.32 14.98
CA TYR A 103 -5.44 6.24 15.88
C TYR A 103 -4.13 5.56 15.46
N ASN A 104 -3.72 5.71 14.20
CA ASN A 104 -2.40 5.33 13.72
C ASN A 104 -1.90 6.32 12.67
N SER A 105 -0.59 6.45 12.59
CA SER A 105 0.09 7.24 11.57
C SER A 105 1.53 6.75 11.42
N THR A 106 1.94 6.47 10.18
CA THR A 106 3.33 6.12 9.86
C THR A 106 3.77 6.81 8.58
N ARG A 107 5.08 6.97 8.42
CA ARG A 107 5.65 7.69 7.28
C ARG A 107 6.84 7.02 6.66
N ALA A 108 7.01 7.23 5.36
CA ALA A 108 8.15 6.72 4.60
C ALA A 108 8.57 7.73 3.52
N GLU A 109 9.86 7.72 3.21
CA GLU A 109 10.46 8.59 2.21
C GLU A 109 10.18 8.05 0.80
N LEU A 110 9.55 8.87 -0.03
CA LEU A 110 9.43 8.64 -1.47
C LEU A 110 10.61 9.30 -2.20
N LYS A 111 11.48 8.49 -2.80
CA LYS A 111 12.71 8.93 -3.50
C LYS A 111 12.53 9.10 -5.00
N VAL A 112 11.65 10.00 -5.45
CA VAL A 112 11.56 10.34 -6.89
C VAL A 112 12.81 11.15 -7.30
N PRO A 113 13.53 10.76 -8.38
CA PRO A 113 14.72 11.51 -8.82
C PRO A 113 14.43 12.97 -9.15
N GLN A 114 15.37 13.87 -8.84
CA GLN A 114 15.26 15.28 -9.17
C GLN A 114 15.10 15.47 -10.69
N GLY A 115 14.13 16.30 -11.09
CA GLY A 115 13.86 16.54 -12.52
C GLY A 115 13.04 15.44 -13.21
N ALA A 116 12.68 14.37 -12.49
CA ALA A 116 11.76 13.37 -13.01
C ALA A 116 10.32 13.87 -13.02
N LYS A 117 9.53 13.37 -13.97
CA LYS A 117 8.09 13.61 -14.08
C LYS A 117 7.33 12.37 -13.64
N VAL A 118 6.43 12.50 -12.68
CA VAL A 118 5.58 11.39 -12.24
C VAL A 118 4.57 11.05 -13.33
N SER A 119 4.67 9.84 -13.90
CA SER A 119 3.75 9.35 -14.93
C SER A 119 2.52 8.69 -14.31
N TYR A 120 2.70 7.97 -13.21
CA TYR A 120 1.63 7.27 -12.48
C TYR A 120 1.98 7.08 -11.00
N ALA A 121 0.99 7.15 -10.11
CA ALA A 121 1.16 6.79 -8.71
C ALA A 121 -0.12 6.16 -8.14
N ARG A 122 0.05 5.08 -7.37
CA ARG A 122 -1.06 4.39 -6.70
C ARG A 122 -0.69 4.08 -5.25
N LEU A 123 -1.62 4.38 -4.35
CA LEU A 123 -1.53 4.05 -2.95
C LEU A 123 -2.33 2.77 -2.70
N TYR A 124 -1.73 1.84 -1.98
CA TYR A 124 -2.30 0.59 -1.50
C TYR A 124 -2.31 0.61 0.02
N TRP A 125 -3.39 0.11 0.63
CA TRP A 125 -3.46 -0.08 2.07
C TRP A 125 -4.34 -1.29 2.39
N GLY A 126 -4.10 -1.91 3.54
CA GLY A 126 -4.82 -3.10 3.96
C GLY A 126 -4.37 -3.57 5.34
N GLY A 127 -5.08 -4.57 5.85
CA GLY A 127 -4.77 -5.17 7.14
C GLY A 127 -5.83 -6.14 7.63
N ASN A 128 -5.63 -6.65 8.85
CA ASN A 128 -6.59 -7.45 9.58
C ASN A 128 -7.50 -6.55 10.43
N LEU A 129 -8.82 -6.72 10.31
CA LEU A 129 -9.86 -5.97 11.02
C LEU A 129 -10.32 -6.64 12.30
N ARG A 130 -9.86 -7.87 12.58
CA ARG A 130 -10.33 -8.66 13.71
C ARG A 130 -9.20 -9.33 14.46
N VAL A 131 -8.95 -8.80 15.66
CA VAL A 131 -7.97 -9.29 16.62
C VAL A 131 -8.62 -9.20 18.01
N GLY A 132 -8.02 -8.47 18.98
CA GLY A 132 -8.69 -8.09 20.21
C GLY A 132 -9.71 -6.97 19.99
N GLU A 133 -9.38 -6.01 19.12
CA GLU A 133 -10.31 -5.03 18.55
C GLU A 133 -11.04 -5.61 17.33
N GLN A 134 -12.25 -5.11 17.07
CA GLN A 134 -12.98 -5.35 15.83
C GLN A 134 -13.23 -4.01 15.15
N LYS A 135 -12.66 -3.86 13.95
CA LYS A 135 -12.80 -2.67 13.14
C LYS A 135 -14.01 -2.78 12.20
N PRO A 136 -14.79 -1.71 12.04
CA PRO A 136 -15.88 -1.68 11.07
C PRO A 136 -15.34 -1.71 9.63
N PRO A 137 -15.74 -2.68 8.78
CA PRO A 137 -15.27 -2.75 7.39
C PRO A 137 -15.67 -1.55 6.52
N GLU A 138 -16.71 -0.79 6.88
CA GLU A 138 -17.12 0.41 6.15
C GLU A 138 -16.02 1.49 6.07
N ASP A 139 -15.04 1.47 6.97
CA ASP A 139 -13.90 2.38 6.99
C ASP A 139 -12.74 1.94 6.07
N ASN A 140 -12.78 0.71 5.52
CA ASN A 140 -11.73 0.15 4.65
C ASN A 140 -11.43 1.03 3.42
N GLY A 141 -12.44 1.73 2.92
CA GLY A 141 -12.35 2.52 1.69
C GLY A 141 -11.67 3.87 1.83
N ARG A 142 -11.06 4.18 2.99
CA ARG A 142 -10.54 5.53 3.25
C ARG A 142 -9.28 5.50 4.11
N VAL A 143 -8.33 6.37 3.77
CA VAL A 143 -7.19 6.73 4.62
C VAL A 143 -6.96 8.25 4.61
N LEU A 144 -6.13 8.75 5.51
CA LEU A 144 -5.61 10.11 5.48
C LEU A 144 -4.17 10.12 4.96
N VAL A 145 -3.85 11.06 4.06
CA VAL A 145 -2.51 11.20 3.48
C VAL A 145 -2.02 12.63 3.60
N ALA A 146 -0.78 12.81 4.03
CA ALA A 146 -0.05 14.07 3.99
C ALA A 146 1.20 13.93 3.12
N GLU A 147 1.29 14.76 2.08
CA GLU A 147 2.52 14.95 1.32
C GLU A 147 3.63 15.61 2.16
N PRO A 148 4.90 15.62 1.71
CA PRO A 148 5.99 16.23 2.45
C PRO A 148 5.71 17.69 2.83
N GLY A 149 5.64 17.97 4.13
CA GLY A 149 5.32 19.30 4.68
C GLY A 149 3.86 19.76 4.47
N GLY A 150 2.99 18.88 3.99
CA GLY A 150 1.57 19.13 3.80
C GLY A 150 0.72 18.80 5.03
N ALA A 151 -0.59 19.03 4.88
CA ALA A 151 -1.61 18.61 5.84
C ALA A 151 -2.41 17.42 5.32
N TYR A 152 -3.03 16.68 6.24
CA TYR A 152 -3.85 15.51 5.93
C TYR A 152 -4.99 15.81 4.97
N LYS A 153 -5.17 14.90 4.01
CA LYS A 153 -6.29 14.88 3.07
C LYS A 153 -6.86 13.47 3.01
N PRO A 154 -8.18 13.36 2.87
CA PRO A 154 -8.78 12.06 2.65
C PRO A 154 -8.42 11.52 1.28
N VAL A 155 -8.02 10.26 1.23
CA VAL A 155 -7.91 9.46 0.02
C VAL A 155 -8.96 8.36 0.12
N LEU A 156 -9.77 8.23 -0.93
CA LEU A 156 -10.82 7.23 -1.02
C LEU A 156 -10.42 6.16 -2.03
N ALA A 157 -10.72 4.91 -1.73
CA ALA A 157 -10.56 3.81 -2.65
C ALA A 157 -11.31 4.09 -3.96
N ASP A 158 -10.64 3.91 -5.09
CA ASP A 158 -11.22 4.11 -6.42
C ASP A 158 -11.46 2.80 -7.18
N THR A 159 -11.17 1.67 -6.54
CA THR A 159 -11.41 0.31 -7.05
C THR A 159 -12.25 -0.52 -6.09
N VAL A 160 -12.65 -1.71 -6.54
CA VAL A 160 -13.19 -2.76 -5.66
C VAL A 160 -12.19 -3.02 -4.53
N ILE A 161 -12.72 -3.14 -3.31
CA ILE A 161 -11.96 -3.53 -2.12
C ILE A 161 -11.91 -5.06 -2.07
N GLY A 162 -10.72 -5.61 -1.91
CA GLY A 162 -10.57 -7.02 -1.57
C GLY A 162 -10.89 -7.17 -0.10
N HIS A 163 -11.84 -8.02 0.28
CA HIS A 163 -12.23 -8.20 1.69
C HIS A 163 -12.69 -9.64 1.93
N ARG A 164 -11.92 -10.37 2.75
CA ARG A 164 -12.14 -11.78 3.05
C ARG A 164 -12.12 -12.03 4.55
N THR A 165 -13.24 -12.57 5.03
CA THR A 165 -13.37 -13.09 6.38
C THR A 165 -13.16 -14.61 6.37
N ASP A 166 -12.32 -15.13 7.26
CA ASP A 166 -12.22 -16.57 7.54
C ASP A 166 -12.27 -16.87 9.05
N ALA A 167 -11.85 -18.06 9.48
CA ALA A 167 -12.05 -18.55 10.85
C ALA A 167 -11.22 -17.77 11.91
N GLY A 168 -10.19 -17.03 11.49
CA GLY A 168 -9.34 -16.25 12.38
C GLY A 168 -9.25 -14.78 11.97
N SER A 169 -9.06 -14.50 10.68
CA SER A 169 -8.78 -13.15 10.18
C SER A 169 -9.99 -12.50 9.50
N ASP A 170 -9.98 -11.17 9.45
CA ASP A 170 -10.89 -10.37 8.64
C ASP A 170 -10.07 -9.39 7.80
N ALA A 171 -9.58 -9.89 6.67
CA ALA A 171 -8.50 -9.28 5.88
C ALA A 171 -9.04 -8.43 4.74
N TYR A 172 -8.41 -7.28 4.47
CA TYR A 172 -8.76 -6.48 3.30
C TYR A 172 -7.55 -5.81 2.64
N GLN A 173 -7.74 -5.41 1.37
CA GLN A 173 -6.91 -4.44 0.67
C GLN A 173 -7.77 -3.47 -0.13
N ALA A 174 -7.41 -2.20 -0.07
CA ALA A 174 -7.96 -1.12 -0.87
C ALA A 174 -6.85 -0.32 -1.56
N SER A 175 -7.22 0.45 -2.59
CA SER A 175 -6.25 1.27 -3.32
C SER A 175 -6.87 2.45 -4.04
N ALA A 176 -6.04 3.46 -4.34
CA ALA A 176 -6.44 4.68 -5.03
C ALA A 176 -5.34 5.24 -5.93
N ASP A 177 -5.71 5.76 -7.11
CA ASP A 177 -4.84 6.58 -7.94
C ASP A 177 -4.59 7.92 -7.25
N VAL A 178 -3.33 8.12 -6.84
CA VAL A 178 -2.87 9.33 -6.17
C VAL A 178 -1.88 10.11 -7.04
N THR A 179 -1.87 9.86 -8.35
CA THR A 179 -1.01 10.54 -9.32
C THR A 179 -1.08 12.07 -9.20
N PRO A 180 -2.25 12.72 -9.07
CA PRO A 180 -2.32 14.18 -8.91
C PRO A 180 -1.68 14.64 -7.59
N LEU A 181 -1.86 13.87 -6.52
CA LEU A 181 -1.31 14.19 -5.21
C LEU A 181 0.23 14.10 -5.23
N VAL A 182 0.78 13.02 -5.79
CA VAL A 182 2.24 12.83 -5.88
C VAL A 182 2.90 13.83 -6.84
N ARG A 183 2.25 14.18 -7.96
CA ARG A 183 2.75 15.24 -8.87
C ARG A 183 2.88 16.60 -8.16
N LYS A 184 2.00 16.89 -7.21
CA LYS A 184 2.02 18.14 -6.43
C LYS A 184 2.99 18.05 -5.25
N GLY A 185 2.99 16.93 -4.53
CA GLY A 185 3.77 16.72 -3.31
C GLY A 185 5.24 16.40 -3.54
N GLY A 186 5.57 15.72 -4.63
CA GLY A 186 6.93 15.37 -5.00
C GLY A 186 7.59 14.33 -4.09
N ALA A 187 8.93 14.31 -4.12
CA ALA A 187 9.76 13.47 -3.27
C ALA A 187 9.79 13.98 -1.81
N GLY A 188 10.02 13.07 -0.87
CA GLY A 188 10.15 13.39 0.56
C GLY A 188 9.35 12.44 1.46
N MET A 189 9.16 12.81 2.73
CA MET A 189 8.42 12.00 3.70
C MET A 189 6.90 12.10 3.47
N TRP A 190 6.28 11.01 3.07
CA TRP A 190 4.83 10.85 2.98
C TRP A 190 4.31 10.19 4.25
N THR A 191 3.25 10.76 4.83
CA THR A 191 2.60 10.20 6.02
C THR A 191 1.23 9.68 5.64
N VAL A 192 0.90 8.47 6.09
CA VAL A 192 -0.43 7.87 5.94
C VAL A 192 -0.95 7.49 7.32
N ALA A 193 -2.20 7.83 7.58
CA ALA A 193 -2.86 7.69 8.87
C ALA A 193 -4.30 7.19 8.70
N GLN A 194 -4.92 6.82 9.81
CA GLN A 194 -6.28 6.24 9.83
C GLN A 194 -6.41 5.00 8.94
N LEU A 195 -5.38 4.14 8.93
CA LEU A 195 -5.46 2.83 8.27
C LEU A 195 -6.36 1.91 9.10
N ASN A 196 -7.43 1.36 8.51
CA ASN A 196 -8.33 0.47 9.22
C ASN A 196 -7.62 -0.86 9.56
N VAL A 197 -7.14 -1.02 10.79
CA VAL A 197 -6.42 -2.20 11.27
C VAL A 197 -6.84 -2.39 12.72
N ALA A 198 -7.09 -3.61 13.17
CA ALA A 198 -7.39 -3.90 14.56
C ALA A 198 -6.11 -4.09 15.38
N MET A 199 -6.14 -3.69 16.65
CA MET A 199 -5.06 -3.95 17.62
C MET A 199 -5.48 -4.99 18.66
N GLY A 200 -4.56 -5.36 19.55
CA GLY A 200 -4.77 -6.34 20.62
C GLY A 200 -4.08 -7.66 20.31
N HIS A 201 -4.62 -8.75 20.83
CA HIS A 201 -4.03 -10.08 20.72
C HIS A 201 -5.05 -11.12 20.25
N SER A 202 -4.61 -12.00 19.35
CA SER A 202 -5.30 -13.20 18.89
C SER A 202 -4.28 -14.13 18.25
N ASP A 203 -4.61 -15.42 18.07
CA ASP A 203 -3.71 -16.41 17.47
C ASP A 203 -3.25 -16.04 16.04
N VAL A 204 -4.11 -15.37 15.26
CA VAL A 204 -3.76 -14.87 13.89
C VAL A 204 -3.09 -13.50 13.90
N GLY A 205 -2.92 -12.90 15.08
CA GLY A 205 -2.35 -11.57 15.30
C GLY A 205 -2.91 -10.44 14.44
N ALA A 206 -2.17 -9.33 14.43
CA ALA A 206 -2.56 -8.10 13.79
C ALA A 206 -1.47 -7.63 12.83
N TRP A 207 -1.88 -7.29 11.61
CA TRP A 207 -0.98 -6.88 10.55
C TRP A 207 -1.67 -5.87 9.64
N GLY A 208 -0.88 -5.04 8.98
CA GLY A 208 -1.40 -4.04 8.07
C GLY A 208 -0.43 -2.89 7.85
N GLY A 209 -0.61 -2.23 6.72
CA GLY A 209 0.30 -1.20 6.25
C GLY A 209 -0.13 -0.61 4.93
N TRP A 210 0.71 0.28 4.43
CA TRP A 210 0.48 0.98 3.18
C TRP A 210 1.71 1.01 2.30
N THR A 211 1.50 1.01 0.99
CA THR A 211 2.56 1.15 -0.01
C THR A 211 2.12 2.12 -1.11
N LEU A 212 2.91 3.18 -1.31
CA LEU A 212 2.80 4.11 -2.42
C LEU A 212 3.78 3.69 -3.52
N VAL A 213 3.28 3.24 -4.67
CA VAL A 213 4.10 2.90 -5.85
C VAL A 213 4.03 4.04 -6.85
N VAL A 214 5.18 4.49 -7.35
CA VAL A 214 5.29 5.64 -8.27
C VAL A 214 6.14 5.29 -9.49
N ALA A 215 5.55 5.41 -10.67
CA ALA A 215 6.26 5.41 -11.94
C ALA A 215 6.65 6.84 -12.33
N TYR A 216 7.89 7.02 -12.77
CA TYR A 216 8.42 8.32 -13.18
C TYR A 216 9.19 8.25 -14.49
N GLU A 217 9.15 9.35 -15.24
CA GLU A 217 9.94 9.58 -16.44
C GLU A 217 11.16 10.44 -16.09
N HIS A 218 12.36 10.02 -16.49
CA HIS A 218 13.59 10.79 -16.40
C HIS A 218 14.48 10.52 -17.62
N GLN A 219 14.67 11.52 -18.48
CA GLN A 219 15.29 11.35 -19.81
C GLN A 219 16.75 10.85 -19.79
N GLN A 220 17.46 11.01 -18.68
CA GLN A 220 18.84 10.52 -18.54
C GLN A 220 18.94 9.07 -18.06
N GLU A 221 17.81 8.44 -17.72
CA GLU A 221 17.78 7.05 -17.29
C GLU A 221 17.57 6.08 -18.47
N PRO A 222 17.91 4.79 -18.30
CA PRO A 222 17.61 3.76 -19.29
C PRO A 222 16.13 3.74 -19.71
N LEU A 223 15.89 3.35 -20.95
CA LEU A 223 14.54 3.03 -21.42
C LEU A 223 14.11 1.73 -20.74
N ARG A 224 12.98 1.76 -20.03
CA ARG A 224 12.46 0.60 -19.32
C ARG A 224 11.02 0.33 -19.71
N ARG A 225 10.67 -0.95 -19.72
CA ARG A 225 9.27 -1.38 -19.62
C ARG A 225 8.93 -1.46 -18.15
N ILE A 226 7.80 -0.87 -17.80
CA ILE A 226 7.28 -0.78 -16.45
C ILE A 226 5.88 -1.34 -16.49
N SER A 227 5.55 -2.20 -15.53
CA SER A 227 4.19 -2.67 -15.30
C SER A 227 3.89 -2.72 -13.81
N LEU A 228 2.64 -2.44 -13.46
CA LEU A 228 2.10 -2.56 -12.12
C LEU A 228 0.81 -3.37 -12.21
N TRP A 229 0.75 -4.40 -11.40
CA TRP A 229 -0.35 -5.33 -11.27
C TRP A 229 -0.81 -5.30 -9.81
N ASP A 230 -2.11 -5.35 -9.60
CA ASP A 230 -2.66 -5.54 -8.26
C ASP A 230 -3.84 -6.51 -8.29
N GLY A 231 -4.11 -7.04 -7.10
CA GLY A 231 -5.15 -8.00 -6.82
C GLY A 231 -5.37 -8.09 -5.31
N PHE A 232 -6.02 -9.16 -4.88
CA PHE A 232 -6.17 -9.55 -3.50
C PHE A 232 -6.38 -11.06 -3.51
N GLU A 233 -5.27 -11.80 -3.47
CA GLU A 233 -5.26 -13.25 -3.62
C GLU A 233 -4.68 -13.92 -2.36
N PRO A 234 -5.45 -14.78 -1.68
CA PRO A 234 -4.95 -15.53 -0.55
C PRO A 234 -4.09 -16.70 -1.03
N LEU A 235 -2.89 -16.80 -0.48
CA LEU A 235 -1.99 -17.94 -0.66
C LEU A 235 -2.35 -19.00 0.39
N ALA A 236 -2.68 -20.20 -0.09
CA ALA A 236 -3.16 -21.26 0.78
C ALA A 236 -2.04 -21.76 1.72
N ALA A 237 -2.40 -21.88 3.00
CA ALA A 237 -1.52 -22.36 4.07
C ALA A 237 -0.91 -23.73 3.75
N GLY A 238 0.42 -23.83 3.83
CA GLY A 238 1.18 -25.07 3.62
C GLY A 238 1.02 -25.65 2.20
N ALA A 239 0.48 -24.87 1.28
CA ALA A 239 0.18 -25.34 -0.05
C ALA A 239 1.43 -25.19 -0.91
N GLY A 240 2.05 -26.33 -1.21
CA GLY A 240 3.18 -26.38 -2.14
C GLY A 240 2.77 -25.97 -3.57
N GLU A 241 3.63 -26.26 -4.52
CA GLU A 241 3.49 -25.85 -5.93
C GLU A 241 2.13 -26.13 -6.60
N ALA A 242 1.34 -27.09 -6.12
CA ALA A 242 0.02 -27.41 -6.66
C ALA A 242 -1.05 -26.32 -6.44
N ALA A 243 -0.85 -25.41 -5.49
CA ALA A 243 -1.80 -24.34 -5.17
C ALA A 243 -1.15 -22.94 -5.26
N ALA A 244 -0.03 -22.82 -5.96
CA ALA A 244 0.65 -21.56 -6.16
C ALA A 244 -0.21 -20.57 -6.96
N GLU A 245 -0.21 -19.30 -6.55
CA GLU A 245 -0.78 -18.22 -7.35
C GLU A 245 0.23 -17.81 -8.43
N ALA A 246 -0.25 -17.62 -9.67
CA ALA A 246 0.61 -17.33 -10.80
C ALA A 246 0.21 -16.03 -11.50
N VAL A 247 1.16 -15.10 -11.61
CA VAL A 247 0.99 -13.85 -12.35
C VAL A 247 1.92 -13.85 -13.56
N GLU A 248 1.34 -13.84 -14.75
CA GLU A 248 2.11 -13.72 -15.99
C GLU A 248 2.26 -12.24 -16.38
N VAL A 249 3.51 -11.78 -16.44
CA VAL A 249 3.88 -10.48 -16.97
C VAL A 249 4.36 -10.67 -18.40
N ALA A 250 3.52 -10.25 -19.36
CA ALA A 250 3.82 -10.34 -20.79
C ALA A 250 4.29 -8.99 -21.37
N GLY A 251 4.82 -9.02 -22.60
CA GLY A 251 5.18 -7.81 -23.35
C GLY A 251 6.50 -7.14 -22.93
N LEU A 252 7.40 -7.88 -22.27
CA LEU A 252 8.66 -7.34 -21.73
C LEU A 252 9.73 -7.07 -22.79
N ASP A 253 9.77 -7.82 -23.90
CA ASP A 253 10.87 -7.89 -24.88
C ASP A 253 12.26 -7.48 -24.32
N ALA A 254 12.64 -8.06 -23.18
CA ALA A 254 13.87 -7.75 -22.47
C ALA A 254 15.06 -8.38 -23.22
N PRO A 255 16.11 -7.62 -23.58
CA PRO A 255 17.30 -8.19 -24.20
C PRO A 255 18.02 -9.18 -23.26
N PRO A 256 18.81 -10.12 -23.80
CA PRO A 256 19.74 -10.90 -22.99
C PRO A 256 20.65 -10.01 -22.15
N GLY A 257 20.74 -10.31 -20.86
CA GLY A 257 21.52 -9.53 -19.89
C GLY A 257 20.88 -8.21 -19.48
N ALA A 258 19.58 -7.99 -19.77
CA ALA A 258 18.85 -6.84 -19.27
C ALA A 258 18.86 -6.79 -17.73
N ALA A 259 19.00 -5.59 -17.17
CA ALA A 259 18.69 -5.40 -15.76
C ALA A 259 17.16 -5.36 -15.56
N GLY A 260 16.71 -5.76 -14.37
CA GLY A 260 15.31 -5.67 -14.01
C GLY A 260 15.10 -5.81 -12.52
N LYS A 261 13.92 -5.39 -12.05
CA LYS A 261 13.48 -5.62 -10.67
C LYS A 261 12.00 -5.91 -10.62
N ALA A 262 11.61 -6.69 -9.62
CA ALA A 262 10.22 -6.86 -9.21
C ALA A 262 10.08 -6.31 -7.80
N GLY A 263 8.94 -5.70 -7.48
CA GLY A 263 8.56 -5.54 -6.10
C GLY A 263 7.20 -6.14 -5.82
N VAL A 264 7.05 -6.61 -4.59
CA VAL A 264 5.91 -7.39 -4.11
C VAL A 264 5.39 -6.72 -2.86
N VAL A 265 4.07 -6.58 -2.75
CA VAL A 265 3.40 -6.23 -1.49
C VAL A 265 2.55 -7.41 -1.07
N ALA A 266 2.81 -7.90 0.14
CA ALA A 266 2.08 -9.01 0.73
C ALA A 266 1.72 -8.69 2.19
N TYR A 267 0.75 -9.44 2.70
CA TYR A 267 0.25 -9.31 4.06
C TYR A 267 0.24 -10.67 4.75
N ASP A 268 0.38 -10.63 6.06
CA ASP A 268 0.42 -11.79 6.97
C ASP A 268 1.59 -12.76 6.73
N GLY A 269 2.72 -12.25 6.22
CA GLY A 269 3.95 -13.02 6.13
C GLY A 269 4.82 -12.82 7.35
N ASP A 270 5.16 -13.88 8.08
CA ASP A 270 5.84 -13.80 9.38
C ASP A 270 7.32 -14.20 9.28
N ARG A 271 8.20 -13.36 9.85
CA ARG A 271 9.64 -13.64 9.79
C ARG A 271 10.00 -14.93 10.50
N GLY A 272 10.55 -15.89 9.75
CA GLY A 272 10.96 -17.20 10.24
C GLY A 272 9.88 -18.28 10.13
N ALA A 273 8.70 -17.95 9.59
CA ALA A 273 7.64 -18.90 9.30
C ALA A 273 7.86 -19.51 7.89
N LEU A 274 8.65 -20.58 7.84
CA LEU A 274 9.11 -21.13 6.56
C LEU A 274 7.98 -21.73 5.70
N GLY A 275 8.14 -21.63 4.38
CA GLY A 275 7.38 -22.42 3.39
C GLY A 275 6.80 -21.61 2.23
N ASP A 276 6.72 -20.30 2.39
CA ASP A 276 6.45 -19.39 1.29
C ASP A 276 7.64 -19.30 0.34
N SER A 277 7.37 -18.94 -0.91
CA SER A 277 8.41 -18.77 -1.91
C SER A 277 7.93 -17.94 -3.09
N LEU A 278 8.88 -17.30 -3.77
CA LEU A 278 8.67 -16.66 -5.05
C LEU A 278 9.60 -17.26 -6.10
N THR A 279 9.02 -17.86 -7.12
CA THR A 279 9.75 -18.32 -8.31
C THR A 279 9.44 -17.42 -9.49
N VAL A 280 10.45 -17.08 -10.28
CA VAL A 280 10.28 -16.44 -11.60
C VAL A 280 10.75 -17.37 -12.71
N THR A 281 9.90 -17.59 -13.72
CA THR A 281 10.22 -18.38 -14.92
C THR A 281 10.07 -17.53 -16.18
N ALA A 282 11.13 -17.39 -16.96
CA ALA A 282 11.08 -16.74 -18.27
C ALA A 282 10.54 -17.69 -19.36
N ASP A 283 10.06 -17.14 -20.48
CA ASP A 283 9.58 -17.90 -21.65
C ASP A 283 10.64 -18.81 -22.28
N SER A 284 11.92 -18.54 -22.02
CA SER A 284 13.03 -19.44 -22.37
C SER A 284 13.09 -20.73 -21.55
N GLY A 285 12.27 -20.86 -20.51
CA GLY A 285 12.33 -21.94 -19.51
C GLY A 285 13.32 -21.69 -18.37
N ARG A 286 14.05 -20.56 -18.39
CA ARG A 286 14.94 -20.18 -17.28
C ARG A 286 14.11 -19.88 -16.04
N ARG A 287 14.27 -20.73 -15.02
CA ARG A 287 13.64 -20.60 -13.72
C ARG A 287 14.67 -20.14 -12.67
N ILE A 288 14.27 -19.20 -11.81
CA ILE A 288 15.02 -18.77 -10.62
C ILE A 288 14.10 -18.80 -9.39
N ASN A 289 14.69 -19.10 -8.24
CA ASN A 289 14.05 -18.80 -6.95
C ASN A 289 14.51 -17.41 -6.54
N VAL A 290 13.55 -16.54 -6.24
CA VAL A 290 13.83 -15.18 -5.77
C VAL A 290 14.24 -15.28 -4.30
N SER A 291 15.34 -14.61 -3.98
CA SER A 291 15.85 -14.47 -2.61
C SER A 291 16.92 -13.38 -2.58
N ASP A 292 17.19 -12.85 -1.40
CA ASP A 292 18.36 -12.02 -1.12
C ASP A 292 18.83 -12.20 0.33
N ALA A 293 19.60 -11.24 0.86
CA ALA A 293 20.19 -11.32 2.19
C ALA A 293 19.16 -11.19 3.32
N GLU A 294 18.04 -10.48 3.09
CA GLU A 294 16.98 -10.29 4.09
C GLU A 294 15.79 -11.20 3.83
N ASN A 295 15.58 -11.65 2.59
CA ASN A 295 14.48 -12.53 2.18
C ASN A 295 15.01 -13.90 1.68
N PRO A 296 15.21 -14.89 2.56
CA PRO A 296 15.60 -16.25 2.17
C PRO A 296 14.58 -16.89 1.23
N PHE A 297 15.01 -17.83 0.37
CA PHE A 297 14.16 -18.39 -0.69
C PHE A 297 12.92 -19.17 -0.22
N ASN A 298 12.86 -19.54 1.07
CA ASN A 298 11.79 -20.28 1.71
C ASN A 298 11.14 -19.49 2.87
N ASP A 299 11.37 -18.17 2.88
CA ASP A 299 10.90 -17.14 3.83
C ASP A 299 11.00 -15.78 3.11
N VAL A 300 10.34 -15.67 1.95
CA VAL A 300 10.46 -14.50 1.04
C VAL A 300 9.56 -13.36 1.51
N MET A 301 8.35 -13.64 1.98
CA MET A 301 7.39 -12.71 2.57
C MET A 301 7.53 -12.77 4.09
N ASN A 302 8.60 -12.16 4.61
CA ASN A 302 9.07 -12.34 5.98
C ASN A 302 8.99 -11.05 6.80
N SER A 303 7.92 -10.29 6.61
CA SER A 303 7.65 -9.01 7.28
C SER A 303 8.69 -7.92 6.99
N THR A 304 9.23 -7.82 5.78
CA THR A 304 10.29 -6.86 5.47
C THR A 304 9.88 -5.78 4.46
N ILE A 305 10.59 -4.66 4.54
CA ILE A 305 10.44 -3.53 3.61
C ILE A 305 11.83 -3.14 3.16
N THR A 306 12.33 -3.86 2.16
CA THR A 306 13.71 -3.76 1.69
C THR A 306 13.81 -3.57 0.18
N ASP A 307 14.94 -3.01 -0.26
CA ASP A 307 15.34 -2.98 -1.65
C ASP A 307 16.63 -3.80 -1.78
N PHE A 308 16.53 -4.95 -2.45
CA PHE A 308 17.64 -5.88 -2.70
C PHE A 308 18.32 -6.35 -1.41
N GLY A 309 17.52 -6.76 -0.42
CA GLY A 309 17.98 -7.24 0.87
C GLY A 309 18.62 -6.18 1.76
N ARG A 310 18.22 -4.90 1.60
CA ARG A 310 18.71 -3.77 2.40
C ARG A 310 17.62 -2.76 2.67
N PRO A 311 17.65 -2.00 3.78
CA PRO A 311 16.73 -0.89 3.99
C PRO A 311 16.80 0.13 2.82
N GLY A 312 15.68 0.32 2.11
CA GLY A 312 15.64 1.12 0.87
C GLY A 312 15.39 2.63 1.07
N SER A 313 14.56 3.00 2.03
CA SER A 313 14.14 4.38 2.31
C SER A 313 14.02 4.66 3.80
N VAL A 314 14.07 5.95 4.19
CA VAL A 314 13.83 6.34 5.58
C VAL A 314 12.36 6.08 5.92
N ARG A 315 12.11 5.46 7.07
CA ARG A 315 10.76 5.14 7.57
C ARG A 315 10.63 5.57 9.03
N GLN A 316 9.42 5.89 9.46
CA GLN A 316 9.09 6.09 10.87
C GLN A 316 7.74 5.43 11.18
N PRO A 317 7.71 4.46 12.11
CA PRO A 317 8.88 3.83 12.74
C PRO A 317 9.75 3.08 11.71
N GLU A 318 10.99 2.76 12.09
CA GLU A 318 11.98 2.08 11.24
C GLU A 318 12.12 0.58 11.60
N ASN A 319 11.01 -0.07 11.93
CA ASN A 319 10.99 -1.48 12.30
C ASN A 319 11.55 -2.35 11.16
N ILE A 320 12.52 -3.23 11.45
CA ILE A 320 13.10 -4.16 10.48
C ILE A 320 12.18 -5.38 10.27
N ASN A 321 11.50 -5.83 11.33
CA ASN A 321 10.38 -6.76 11.25
C ASN A 321 9.08 -5.96 11.39
N ASN A 322 8.25 -6.00 10.37
CA ASN A 322 6.99 -5.24 10.29
C ASN A 322 5.77 -6.08 10.69
N LEU A 323 5.99 -7.31 11.20
CA LEU A 323 5.00 -8.22 11.76
C LEU A 323 3.75 -8.37 10.87
N GLY A 324 3.94 -9.04 9.73
CA GLY A 324 2.89 -9.36 8.77
C GLY A 324 2.69 -8.34 7.66
N TYR A 325 3.62 -7.41 7.44
CA TYR A 325 3.54 -6.50 6.28
C TYR A 325 4.84 -6.50 5.47
N ASP A 326 4.71 -6.80 4.18
CA ASP A 326 5.83 -6.93 3.25
C ASP A 326 5.72 -5.92 2.12
N ALA A 327 6.84 -5.28 1.79
CA ALA A 327 6.98 -4.46 0.59
C ALA A 327 8.43 -4.51 0.11
N ASP A 328 8.83 -5.63 -0.50
CA ASP A 328 10.21 -5.86 -0.92
C ASP A 328 10.43 -5.65 -2.41
N VAL A 329 11.69 -5.41 -2.78
CA VAL A 329 12.14 -5.25 -4.17
C VAL A 329 13.32 -6.17 -4.44
N PHE A 330 13.16 -7.04 -5.44
CA PHE A 330 14.11 -8.09 -5.81
C PHE A 330 14.77 -7.82 -7.16
N ASP A 331 16.00 -8.31 -7.33
CA ASP A 331 16.71 -8.30 -8.61
C ASP A 331 16.20 -9.40 -9.55
N LEU A 332 15.76 -9.01 -10.75
CA LEU A 332 15.32 -9.93 -11.80
C LEU A 332 16.40 -10.21 -12.84
N SER A 333 17.55 -9.55 -12.78
CA SER A 333 18.63 -9.73 -13.74
C SER A 333 19.02 -11.22 -13.95
N PRO A 334 19.03 -12.09 -12.91
CA PRO A 334 19.28 -13.52 -13.12
C PRO A 334 18.26 -14.23 -14.02
N ALA A 335 16.97 -13.88 -13.91
CA ALA A 335 15.90 -14.40 -14.77
C ALA A 335 16.03 -13.88 -16.21
N LEU A 336 16.53 -12.66 -16.38
CA LEU A 336 16.67 -11.95 -17.66
C LEU A 336 18.01 -12.21 -18.38
N SER A 337 18.89 -13.03 -17.82
CA SER A 337 20.20 -13.38 -18.40
C SER A 337 20.12 -13.83 -19.87
N GLY A 338 19.10 -14.60 -20.24
CA GLY A 338 18.84 -15.04 -21.63
C GLY A 338 17.88 -14.15 -22.42
N GLY A 339 17.40 -13.06 -21.83
CA GLY A 339 16.28 -12.27 -22.32
C GLY A 339 14.94 -12.92 -22.00
N ALA A 340 13.86 -12.14 -22.10
CA ALA A 340 12.51 -12.64 -21.83
C ALA A 340 11.44 -11.82 -22.56
N ARG A 341 10.42 -12.47 -23.10
CA ARG A 341 9.19 -11.79 -23.56
C ARG A 341 8.09 -11.84 -22.53
N THR A 342 8.07 -12.91 -21.74
CA THR A 342 7.17 -13.08 -20.60
C THR A 342 7.96 -13.55 -19.37
N LEU A 343 7.50 -13.17 -18.20
CA LEU A 343 7.93 -13.70 -16.91
C LEU A 343 6.69 -14.21 -16.18
N ASN A 344 6.73 -15.47 -15.75
CA ASN A 344 5.71 -16.06 -14.90
C ASN A 344 6.22 -16.04 -13.45
N PHE A 345 5.53 -15.29 -12.60
CA PHE A 345 5.78 -15.22 -11.16
C PHE A 345 4.87 -16.24 -10.47
N ARG A 346 5.44 -17.15 -9.68
CA ARG A 346 4.69 -18.13 -8.88
C ARG A 346 4.96 -17.89 -7.41
N PHE A 347 3.88 -17.75 -6.65
CA PHE A 347 3.88 -17.48 -5.22
C PHE A 347 3.30 -18.70 -4.48
N THR A 348 3.99 -19.15 -3.44
CA THR A 348 3.45 -20.14 -2.47
C THR A 348 3.37 -19.48 -1.11
N GLY A 349 2.38 -19.88 -0.30
CA GLY A 349 2.21 -19.36 1.06
C GLY A 349 2.91 -20.24 2.09
N GLU A 350 3.23 -19.63 3.22
CA GLU A 350 3.73 -20.32 4.42
C GLU A 350 2.63 -21.13 5.13
N SER A 351 2.94 -21.66 6.31
CA SER A 351 2.02 -22.53 7.06
C SER A 351 0.78 -21.84 7.64
N GLN A 352 0.77 -20.51 7.77
CA GLN A 352 -0.35 -19.76 8.34
C GLN A 352 -1.26 -19.11 7.27
N GLY A 353 -0.79 -19.07 6.02
CA GLY A 353 -1.48 -18.40 4.91
C GLY A 353 -1.10 -16.92 4.82
N GLN A 354 -1.19 -16.34 3.64
CA GLN A 354 -0.74 -14.98 3.34
C GLN A 354 -1.67 -14.35 2.30
N PHE A 355 -1.59 -13.03 2.11
CA PHE A 355 -2.33 -12.34 1.05
C PHE A 355 -1.38 -11.59 0.12
N LEU A 356 -1.51 -11.83 -1.18
CA LEU A 356 -0.78 -11.12 -2.22
C LEU A 356 -1.60 -9.93 -2.72
N GLY A 357 -1.00 -8.73 -2.67
CA GLY A 357 -1.70 -7.48 -2.98
C GLY A 357 -1.20 -6.75 -4.23
N VAL A 358 0.12 -6.69 -4.42
CA VAL A 358 0.73 -5.90 -5.50
C VAL A 358 1.96 -6.61 -6.08
N LEU A 359 2.11 -6.53 -7.40
CA LEU A 359 3.33 -6.90 -8.13
C LEU A 359 3.68 -5.78 -9.10
N PHE A 360 4.85 -5.19 -8.98
CA PHE A 360 5.36 -4.26 -9.97
C PHE A 360 6.68 -4.75 -10.56
N VAL A 361 6.84 -4.59 -11.86
CA VAL A 361 8.00 -5.08 -12.59
C VAL A 361 8.54 -3.96 -13.46
N GLN A 362 9.86 -3.81 -13.47
CA GLN A 362 10.53 -3.06 -14.53
C GLN A 362 11.69 -3.86 -15.10
N THR A 363 11.91 -3.73 -16.41
CA THR A 363 13.03 -4.33 -17.13
C THR A 363 13.60 -3.32 -18.11
N ASP A 364 14.91 -3.34 -18.33
CA ASP A 364 15.51 -2.58 -19.42
C ASP A 364 14.90 -3.01 -20.76
N ALA A 365 14.59 -2.04 -21.61
CA ALA A 365 13.98 -2.24 -22.91
C ALA A 365 14.97 -1.90 -24.03
N ARG A 366 14.81 -2.55 -25.19
CA ARG A 366 15.52 -2.13 -26.41
C ARG A 366 14.94 -0.80 -26.90
N ARG A 367 15.82 0.03 -27.47
CA ARG A 367 15.42 1.25 -28.18
C ARG A 367 14.65 0.92 -29.45
#